data_AF-A0A5J6UK93-F1
#
_entry.id   AF-A0A5J6UK93-F1
#
_cell.length_a   1.000
_cell.length_b   1.000
_cell.length_c   1.000
_cell.angle_alpha   90.00
_cell.angle_beta   90.00
_cell.angle_gamma   90.00
#
_symmetry.space_group_name_H-M   'P 1'
#
loop_
_entity.id
_entity.type
_entity.pdbx_description
1 polymer ?
#
loop_
_entity_poly.entity_id
_entity_poly.type
_entity_poly.pdbx_seq_one_letter_code
_entity_poly.pdbx_strand_id
1 'polypeptide(L)'
;MVGTQRGGTTSLFRALAEHPALVQPNFHKGVHYFDVEYRRGMAWYQGHFPRRAAARKRLEAAGLDGVEPIAFESAGYYMHHPAAPRRIAADLPGVKLLATLRDPVERAYSAHRHELMRGFETEEFERALELEPERLKGEVEKIEADPAYLSHAHRHHAYLDRSQYVDQIEVLFELFGRDRVIVVFAEDFFATPEPVYDRILDRLDLPRVHPAGFEQTNARLRSPMPDALRARLDEHFRPYDERLADLLGEVPPWRR
;
A
#
# COMPACT_ATOMS: atom_id res chain seq x y z
N MET A 1 -1.95 1.32 6.37
CA MET A 1 -1.79 1.46 4.91
C MET A 1 -1.43 0.11 4.31
N VAL A 2 -2.22 -0.40 3.37
CA VAL A 2 -2.12 -1.81 2.92
C VAL A 2 -1.41 -1.99 1.58
N GLY A 3 -1.09 -0.91 0.88
CA GLY A 3 -0.48 -0.97 -0.43
C GLY A 3 -0.73 0.29 -1.24
N THR A 4 -0.35 0.32 -2.52
CA THR A 4 0.44 -0.73 -3.19
C THR A 4 1.95 -0.47 -3.07
N GLN A 5 2.76 -1.54 -3.14
CA GLN A 5 4.21 -1.40 -3.25
C GLN A 5 4.55 -0.55 -4.49
N ARG A 6 5.38 0.49 -4.29
CA ARG A 6 5.74 1.50 -5.30
C ARG A 6 4.61 2.44 -5.74
N GLY A 7 3.48 2.45 -5.03
CA GLY A 7 2.37 3.39 -5.21
C GLY A 7 2.46 4.68 -4.38
N GLY A 8 3.66 5.13 -3.98
CA GLY A 8 3.81 6.38 -3.20
C GLY A 8 3.60 6.25 -1.69
N THR A 9 3.37 5.03 -1.16
CA THR A 9 3.12 4.81 0.29
C THR A 9 4.14 5.44 1.22
N THR A 10 5.42 5.53 0.86
CA THR A 10 6.45 6.10 1.74
C THR A 10 6.32 7.61 1.92
N SER A 11 6.00 8.36 0.87
CA SER A 11 5.75 9.81 0.99
C SER A 11 4.52 10.07 1.83
N LEU A 12 3.41 9.39 1.53
CA LEU A 12 2.18 9.56 2.30
C LEU A 12 2.34 9.11 3.76
N PHE A 13 3.06 8.01 4.02
CA PHE A 13 3.36 7.57 5.39
C PHE A 13 4.14 8.62 6.18
N ARG A 14 5.11 9.30 5.55
CA ARG A 14 5.90 10.36 6.21
C ARG A 14 5.02 11.57 6.55
N ALA A 15 4.22 12.04 5.59
CA ALA A 15 3.27 13.13 5.82
C ALA A 15 2.29 12.80 6.96
N LEU A 16 1.73 11.58 6.98
CA LEU A 16 0.86 11.12 8.06
C LEU A 16 1.59 11.02 9.41
N ALA A 17 2.85 10.59 9.45
CA ALA A 17 3.61 10.44 10.68
C ALA A 17 3.92 11.78 11.39
N GLU A 18 3.87 12.89 10.64
CA GLU A 18 4.00 14.24 11.21
C GLU A 18 2.76 14.68 11.99
N HIS A 19 1.58 14.16 11.65
CA HIS A 19 0.35 14.46 12.39
C HIS A 19 0.45 13.99 13.86
N PRO A 20 0.25 14.86 14.87
CA PRO A 20 0.46 14.49 16.28
C PRO A 20 -0.38 13.31 16.77
N ALA A 21 -1.58 13.11 16.21
CA ALA A 21 -2.46 11.99 16.54
C ALA A 21 -2.13 10.68 15.85
N LEU A 22 -1.25 10.67 14.84
CA LEU A 22 -0.90 9.46 14.10
C LEU A 22 0.42 8.90 14.64
N VAL A 23 0.33 7.69 15.18
CA VAL A 23 1.42 7.04 15.90
C VAL A 23 2.01 5.92 15.05
N GLN A 24 3.20 6.15 14.50
CA GLN A 24 3.94 5.16 13.71
C GLN A 24 4.68 4.13 14.60
N PRO A 25 5.16 3.00 14.03
CA PRO A 25 6.02 2.07 14.73
C PRO A 25 7.36 2.69 15.18
N ASN A 26 7.94 2.20 16.28
CA ASN A 26 9.15 2.76 16.90
C ASN A 26 10.42 2.63 16.05
N PHE A 27 10.52 1.59 15.22
CA PHE A 27 11.78 1.23 14.54
C PHE A 27 11.80 1.63 13.07
N HIS A 28 10.87 1.10 12.28
CA HIS A 28 10.81 1.36 10.84
C HIS A 28 9.40 1.20 10.28
N LYS A 29 9.18 1.81 9.12
CA LYS A 29 8.02 1.54 8.26
C LYS A 29 8.04 0.07 7.81
N GLY A 30 6.86 -0.55 7.74
CA GLY A 30 6.70 -1.95 7.32
C GLY A 30 6.96 -2.91 8.47
N VAL A 31 5.94 -3.17 9.29
CA VAL A 31 6.03 -4.18 10.35
C VAL A 31 5.96 -5.58 9.75
N HIS A 32 5.29 -5.72 8.60
CA HIS A 32 5.15 -6.99 7.87
C HIS A 32 4.55 -8.11 8.74
N TYR A 33 3.61 -7.74 9.63
CA TYR A 33 2.95 -8.68 10.52
C TYR A 33 1.93 -9.55 9.78
N PHE A 34 1.03 -8.95 9.00
CA PHE A 34 -0.06 -9.71 8.37
C PHE A 34 0.35 -10.52 7.13
N ASP A 35 1.56 -10.30 6.60
CA ASP A 35 2.16 -11.06 5.50
C ASP A 35 3.23 -12.05 6.02
N VAL A 36 4.37 -11.57 6.50
CA VAL A 36 5.58 -12.38 6.77
C VAL A 36 5.64 -12.89 8.21
N GLU A 37 5.36 -12.02 9.17
CA GLU A 37 5.66 -12.25 10.59
C GLU A 37 4.43 -12.68 11.41
N TYR A 38 3.37 -13.14 10.74
CA TYR A 38 2.06 -13.38 11.36
C TYR A 38 2.12 -14.37 12.54
N ARG A 39 2.99 -15.39 12.40
CA ARG A 39 3.21 -16.43 13.40
C ARG A 39 3.84 -15.95 14.70
N ARG A 40 4.41 -14.74 14.73
CA ARG A 40 4.95 -14.15 15.96
C ARG A 40 3.86 -13.70 16.95
N GLY A 41 2.61 -13.65 16.48
CA GLY A 41 1.44 -13.37 17.31
C GLY A 41 1.25 -11.88 17.62
N MET A 42 0.04 -11.56 18.08
CA MET A 42 -0.41 -10.18 18.30
C MET A 42 0.46 -9.40 19.30
N ALA A 43 0.97 -10.07 20.34
CA ALA A 43 1.84 -9.42 21.32
C ALA A 43 3.17 -8.93 20.69
N TRP A 44 3.73 -9.69 19.75
CA TRP A 44 4.90 -9.24 19.00
C TRP A 44 4.56 -8.01 18.16
N TYR A 45 3.44 -8.05 17.42
CA TYR A 45 2.97 -6.92 16.61
C TYR A 45 2.75 -5.64 17.44
N GLN A 46 2.05 -5.75 18.57
CA GLN A 46 1.80 -4.63 19.48
C GLN A 46 3.09 -4.02 20.05
N GLY A 47 4.14 -4.84 20.24
CA GLY A 47 5.45 -4.39 20.70
C GLY A 47 6.16 -3.39 19.77
N HIS A 48 5.72 -3.26 18.52
CA HIS A 48 6.26 -2.26 17.58
C HIS A 48 5.75 -0.84 17.84
N PHE A 49 4.67 -0.65 18.61
CA PHE A 49 4.02 0.65 18.77
C PHE A 49 4.35 1.31 20.12
N PRO A 50 4.42 2.66 20.16
CA PRO A 50 4.50 3.40 21.40
C PRO A 50 3.36 3.08 22.36
N ARG A 51 3.63 3.19 23.66
CA ARG A 51 2.58 3.09 24.69
C ARG A 51 1.57 4.24 24.54
N ARG A 52 0.28 3.93 24.71
CA ARG A 52 -0.83 4.90 24.64
C ARG A 52 -0.61 6.15 25.51
N ALA A 53 -0.05 5.99 26.70
CA ALA A 53 0.26 7.12 27.59
C ALA A 53 1.29 8.11 26.99
N ALA A 54 2.30 7.60 26.28
CA ALA A 54 3.28 8.46 25.60
C ALA A 54 2.66 9.21 24.42
N ALA A 55 1.78 8.53 23.66
CA ALA A 55 1.04 9.16 22.57
C ALA A 55 0.09 10.26 23.06
N ARG A 56 -0.61 10.03 24.18
CA ARG A 56 -1.48 11.06 24.81
C ARG A 56 -0.70 12.29 25.27
N LYS A 57 0.45 12.09 25.91
CA LYS A 57 1.34 13.21 26.30
C LYS A 57 1.80 14.04 25.10
N ARG A 58 2.07 13.40 23.95
CA ARG A 58 2.40 14.10 22.69
C ARG A 58 1.23 14.96 22.20
N LEU A 59 0.01 14.47 22.31
CA LEU A 59 -1.21 15.21 21.92
C LEU A 59 -1.47 16.41 22.82
N GLU A 60 -1.35 16.24 24.14
CA GLU A 60 -1.45 17.33 25.12
C GLU A 60 -0.42 18.44 24.80
N ALA A 61 0.83 18.06 24.55
CA ALA A 61 1.89 19.02 24.17
C ALA A 61 1.63 19.73 22.83
N ALA A 62 0.81 19.15 21.95
CA ALA A 62 0.41 19.73 20.67
C ALA A 62 -0.89 20.54 20.76
N GLY A 63 -1.50 20.69 21.95
CA GLY A 63 -2.77 21.39 22.13
C GLY A 63 -3.97 20.65 21.52
N LEU A 64 -3.86 19.33 21.38
CA LEU A 64 -4.90 18.44 20.83
C LEU A 64 -5.52 17.57 21.93
N ASP A 65 -5.78 18.18 23.07
CA ASP A 65 -6.47 17.54 24.19
C ASP A 65 -7.83 16.99 23.74
N GLY A 66 -8.13 15.74 24.10
CA GLY A 66 -9.38 15.07 23.73
C GLY A 66 -9.37 14.35 22.37
N VAL A 67 -8.33 14.52 21.54
CA VAL A 67 -8.12 13.67 20.36
C VAL A 67 -7.57 12.31 20.80
N GLU A 68 -8.10 11.21 20.26
CA GLU A 68 -7.56 9.87 20.55
C GLU A 68 -6.41 9.54 19.59
N PRO A 69 -5.23 9.11 20.08
CA PRO A 69 -4.13 8.70 19.22
C PRO A 69 -4.49 7.44 18.42
N ILE A 70 -4.18 7.45 17.13
CA ILE A 70 -4.38 6.35 16.20
C ILE A 70 -3.02 5.75 15.85
N ALA A 71 -2.78 4.51 16.24
CA ALA A 71 -1.63 3.75 15.78
C ALA A 71 -1.84 3.33 14.32
N PHE A 72 -0.81 3.48 13.49
CA PHE A 72 -0.88 3.05 12.09
C PHE A 72 0.46 2.48 11.62
N GLU A 73 0.40 1.58 10.64
CA GLU A 73 1.59 1.06 9.97
C GLU A 73 1.39 0.99 8.45
N SER A 74 2.43 0.60 7.72
CA SER A 74 2.39 0.50 6.27
C SER A 74 3.26 -0.62 5.74
N ALA A 75 2.64 -1.64 5.14
CA ALA A 75 3.31 -2.67 4.37
C ALA A 75 2.72 -2.69 2.95
N GLY A 76 3.59 -2.58 1.93
CA GLY A 76 3.16 -2.46 0.53
C GLY A 76 2.55 -3.73 -0.08
N TYR A 77 2.64 -4.85 0.63
CA TYR A 77 2.24 -6.18 0.16
C TYR A 77 0.91 -6.66 0.75
N TYR A 78 0.37 -5.99 1.79
CA TYR A 78 -0.82 -6.50 2.50
C TYR A 78 -2.05 -6.65 1.61
N MET A 79 -2.36 -5.69 0.73
CA MET A 79 -3.53 -5.80 -0.14
C MET A 79 -3.39 -6.85 -1.26
N HIS A 80 -2.15 -7.21 -1.62
CA HIS A 80 -1.86 -8.21 -2.65
C HIS A 80 -1.63 -9.61 -2.06
N HIS A 81 -1.19 -9.72 -0.81
CA HIS A 81 -0.92 -11.00 -0.16
C HIS A 81 -2.23 -11.79 0.08
N PRO A 82 -2.37 -13.03 -0.41
CA PRO A 82 -3.64 -13.78 -0.40
C PRO A 82 -4.33 -13.90 0.97
N ALA A 83 -3.54 -14.13 2.04
CA ALA A 83 -4.08 -14.27 3.39
C ALA A 83 -4.16 -12.96 4.21
N ALA A 84 -3.44 -11.89 3.82
CA ALA A 84 -3.25 -10.75 4.72
C ALA A 84 -4.53 -9.93 4.97
N PRO A 85 -5.40 -9.65 3.97
CA PRO A 85 -6.67 -8.97 4.21
C PRO A 85 -7.55 -9.69 5.23
N ARG A 86 -7.64 -11.02 5.13
CA ARG A 86 -8.45 -11.85 6.04
C ARG A 86 -7.87 -11.85 7.47
N ARG A 87 -6.54 -11.93 7.59
CA ARG A 87 -5.85 -11.82 8.89
C ARG A 87 -6.07 -10.45 9.54
N ILE A 88 -5.98 -9.37 8.76
CA ILE A 88 -6.26 -8.01 9.25
C ILE A 88 -7.70 -7.89 9.73
N ALA A 89 -8.67 -8.42 8.97
CA ALA A 89 -10.09 -8.37 9.34
C ALA A 89 -10.39 -9.14 10.64
N ALA A 90 -9.76 -10.32 10.81
CA ALA A 90 -9.92 -11.15 11.99
C ALA A 90 -9.33 -10.49 13.24
N ASP A 91 -8.12 -9.95 13.12
CA ASP A 91 -7.36 -9.47 14.28
C ASP A 91 -7.68 -8.00 14.64
N LEU A 92 -8.15 -7.20 13.67
CA LEU A 92 -8.44 -5.79 13.82
C LEU A 92 -9.83 -5.41 13.23
N PRO A 93 -10.95 -5.92 13.77
CA PRO A 93 -12.29 -5.81 13.16
C PRO A 93 -12.87 -4.38 13.05
N GLY A 94 -12.19 -3.37 13.59
CA GLY A 94 -12.56 -1.96 13.52
C GLY A 94 -11.58 -1.08 12.74
N VAL A 95 -10.57 -1.67 12.09
CA VAL A 95 -9.49 -0.90 11.44
C VAL A 95 -9.99 -0.18 10.18
N LYS A 96 -9.47 1.02 9.94
CA LYS A 96 -9.58 1.73 8.65
C LYS A 96 -8.35 1.39 7.80
N LEU A 97 -8.56 1.05 6.53
CA LEU A 97 -7.52 0.77 5.56
C LEU A 97 -7.28 1.97 4.66
N LEU A 98 -6.01 2.17 4.29
CA LEU A 98 -5.60 3.18 3.31
C LEU A 98 -4.80 2.48 2.21
N ALA A 99 -5.30 2.54 0.99
CA ALA A 99 -4.67 2.03 -0.22
C ALA A 99 -4.26 3.19 -1.13
N THR A 100 -2.99 3.28 -1.47
CA THR A 100 -2.44 4.23 -2.44
C THR A 100 -2.24 3.52 -3.77
N LEU A 101 -2.97 3.92 -4.81
CA LEU A 101 -2.85 3.39 -6.16
C LEU A 101 -2.01 4.32 -7.02
N ARG A 102 -1.47 3.81 -8.11
CA ARG A 102 -0.63 4.53 -9.07
C ARG A 102 -0.85 3.91 -10.44
N ASP A 103 -0.60 4.63 -11.53
CA ASP A 103 -0.48 4.08 -12.88
C ASP A 103 0.16 2.66 -12.83
N PRO A 104 -0.60 1.62 -13.21
CA PRO A 104 -0.19 0.23 -13.04
C PRO A 104 1.07 -0.10 -13.84
N VAL A 105 1.29 0.53 -14.99
CA VAL A 105 2.50 0.35 -15.80
C VAL A 105 3.71 0.96 -15.11
N GLU A 106 3.58 2.21 -14.65
CA GLU A 106 4.64 2.89 -13.91
C GLU A 106 4.95 2.23 -12.56
N ARG A 107 3.95 1.63 -11.93
CA ARG A 107 4.10 0.85 -10.69
C ARG A 107 4.86 -0.44 -10.95
N ALA A 108 4.45 -1.23 -11.95
CA ALA A 108 5.11 -2.48 -12.34
C ALA A 108 6.59 -2.26 -12.69
N TYR A 109 6.88 -1.27 -13.55
CA TYR A 109 8.25 -0.92 -13.92
C TYR A 109 9.07 -0.44 -12.72
N SER A 110 8.46 0.36 -11.84
CA SER A 110 9.12 0.78 -10.62
C SER A 110 9.39 -0.36 -9.64
N ALA A 111 8.54 -1.39 -9.60
CA ALA A 111 8.71 -2.55 -8.74
C ALA A 111 9.85 -3.42 -9.25
N HIS A 112 9.89 -3.74 -10.54
CA HIS A 112 10.98 -4.48 -11.15
C HIS A 112 12.35 -3.87 -10.84
N ARG A 113 12.54 -2.56 -11.09
CA ARG A 113 13.79 -1.86 -10.76
C ARG A 113 14.13 -1.88 -9.27
N HIS A 114 13.10 -1.86 -8.41
CA HIS A 114 13.30 -1.92 -6.97
C HIS A 114 13.79 -3.30 -6.53
N GLU A 115 13.26 -4.37 -7.12
CA GLU A 115 13.66 -5.74 -6.84
C GLU A 115 15.03 -6.07 -7.46
N LEU A 116 15.36 -5.55 -8.64
CA LEU A 116 16.72 -5.59 -9.23
C LEU A 116 17.76 -5.00 -8.26
N MET A 117 17.52 -3.79 -7.76
CA MET A 117 18.43 -3.10 -6.82
C MET A 117 18.58 -3.85 -5.49
N ARG A 118 17.58 -4.63 -5.09
CA ARG A 118 17.60 -5.45 -3.88
C ARG A 118 18.19 -6.85 -4.11
N GLY A 119 18.49 -7.21 -5.35
CA GLY A 119 18.98 -8.54 -5.73
C GLY A 119 17.92 -9.64 -5.72
N PHE A 120 16.62 -9.28 -5.69
CA PHE A 120 15.53 -10.24 -5.77
C PHE A 120 15.08 -10.50 -7.22
N GLU A 121 15.49 -9.66 -8.16
CA GLU A 121 15.33 -9.87 -9.60
C GLU A 121 16.70 -9.80 -10.27
N THR A 122 16.85 -10.55 -11.36
CA THR A 122 18.06 -10.58 -12.19
C THR A 122 17.76 -10.38 -13.67
N GLU A 123 16.51 -10.57 -14.09
CA GLU A 123 16.09 -10.45 -15.47
C GLU A 123 15.77 -9.01 -15.85
N GLU A 124 15.92 -8.67 -17.13
CA GLU A 124 15.40 -7.42 -17.69
C GLU A 124 13.88 -7.38 -17.62
N PHE A 125 13.28 -6.17 -17.63
CA PHE A 125 11.87 -5.99 -17.32
C PHE A 125 10.96 -6.84 -18.21
N GLU A 126 11.10 -6.78 -19.54
CA GLU A 126 10.26 -7.56 -20.47
C GLU A 126 10.36 -9.07 -20.20
N ARG A 127 11.57 -9.57 -19.98
CA ARG A 127 11.79 -10.99 -19.68
C ARG A 127 11.19 -11.39 -18.34
N ALA A 128 11.26 -10.53 -17.33
CA ALA A 128 10.62 -10.75 -16.05
C ALA A 128 9.10 -10.86 -16.18
N LEU A 129 8.47 -10.05 -17.05
CA LEU A 129 7.03 -10.13 -17.34
C LEU A 129 6.65 -11.44 -18.04
N GLU A 130 7.47 -11.94 -18.96
CA GLU A 130 7.24 -13.24 -19.61
C GLU A 130 7.32 -14.42 -18.64
N LEU A 131 8.21 -14.32 -17.64
CA LEU A 131 8.41 -15.36 -16.64
C LEU A 131 7.40 -15.31 -15.50
N GLU A 132 6.75 -14.17 -15.29
CA GLU A 132 5.83 -13.95 -14.17
C GLU A 132 4.72 -15.02 -14.07
N PRO A 133 3.99 -15.39 -15.15
CA PRO A 133 2.93 -16.41 -15.05
C PRO A 133 3.43 -17.77 -14.53
N GLU A 134 4.58 -18.23 -15.03
CA GLU A 134 5.18 -19.50 -14.59
C GLU A 134 5.75 -19.40 -13.17
N ARG A 135 6.31 -18.24 -12.78
CA ARG A 135 6.82 -17.99 -11.42
C ARG A 135 5.70 -17.97 -10.38
N LEU A 136 4.51 -17.46 -10.73
CA LEU A 136 3.38 -17.32 -9.81
C LEU A 136 2.47 -18.55 -9.75
N LYS A 137 2.60 -19.48 -10.70
CA LYS A 137 1.74 -20.66 -10.82
C LYS A 137 1.74 -21.50 -9.55
N GLY A 138 0.57 -21.63 -8.93
CA GLY A 138 0.38 -22.44 -7.71
C GLY A 138 0.84 -21.76 -6.42
N GLU A 139 1.37 -20.53 -6.48
CA GLU A 139 1.93 -19.88 -5.29
C GLU A 139 0.84 -19.39 -4.33
N VAL A 140 -0.30 -18.93 -4.85
CA VAL A 140 -1.45 -18.50 -4.04
C VAL A 140 -2.00 -19.68 -3.25
N GLU A 141 -2.21 -20.82 -3.90
CA GLU A 141 -2.73 -22.04 -3.28
C GLU A 141 -1.79 -22.55 -2.18
N LYS A 142 -0.47 -22.47 -2.39
CA LYS A 142 0.52 -22.83 -1.35
C LYS A 142 0.46 -21.87 -0.16
N ILE A 143 0.33 -20.55 -0.40
CA ILE A 143 0.20 -19.54 0.67
C ILE A 143 -1.06 -19.79 1.50
N GLU A 144 -2.17 -20.13 0.87
CA GLU A 144 -3.44 -20.41 1.56
C GLU A 144 -3.42 -21.75 2.30
N ALA A 145 -2.76 -22.77 1.74
CA ALA A 145 -2.68 -24.10 2.35
C ALA A 145 -1.76 -24.16 3.58
N ASP A 146 -0.67 -23.38 3.60
CA ASP A 146 0.24 -23.31 4.75
C ASP A 146 0.54 -21.86 5.15
N PRO A 147 0.05 -21.38 6.30
CA PRO A 147 0.39 -20.07 6.83
C PRO A 147 1.89 -19.83 7.11
N ALA A 148 2.77 -20.84 7.00
CA ALA A 148 4.23 -20.71 7.09
C ALA A 148 4.84 -20.28 5.77
N TYR A 149 4.15 -20.59 4.68
CA TYR A 149 4.76 -20.59 3.38
C TYR A 149 4.95 -19.15 2.91
N LEU A 150 6.22 -18.78 2.76
CA LEU A 150 6.62 -17.47 2.26
C LEU A 150 7.04 -17.63 0.80
N SER A 151 6.11 -17.34 -0.12
CA SER A 151 6.41 -17.34 -1.55
C SER A 151 7.37 -16.19 -1.90
N HIS A 152 8.58 -16.55 -2.36
CA HIS A 152 9.51 -15.58 -2.91
C HIS A 152 8.96 -14.96 -4.19
N ALA A 153 8.46 -15.78 -5.11
CA ALA A 153 7.95 -15.34 -6.40
C ALA A 153 6.75 -14.40 -6.26
N HIS A 154 5.74 -14.76 -5.47
CA HIS A 154 4.56 -13.91 -5.27
C HIS A 154 4.92 -12.59 -4.58
N ARG A 155 5.90 -12.59 -3.68
CA ARG A 155 6.36 -11.38 -2.99
C ARG A 155 7.19 -10.46 -3.87
N HIS A 156 8.07 -11.00 -4.71
CA HIS A 156 9.12 -10.24 -5.39
C HIS A 156 9.00 -10.18 -6.93
N HIS A 157 8.24 -11.09 -7.55
CA HIS A 157 8.14 -11.22 -9.01
C HIS A 157 6.73 -10.98 -9.57
N ALA A 158 5.76 -10.62 -8.73
CA ALA A 158 4.44 -10.18 -9.16
C ALA A 158 4.46 -8.69 -9.61
N TYR A 159 4.66 -8.45 -10.90
CA TYR A 159 4.70 -7.11 -11.50
C TYR A 159 3.36 -6.75 -12.15
N LEU A 160 2.83 -7.59 -13.03
CA LEU A 160 1.52 -7.35 -13.65
C LEU A 160 0.39 -7.68 -12.69
N ASP A 161 0.44 -8.86 -12.08
CA ASP A 161 -0.61 -9.39 -11.19
C ASP A 161 -0.88 -8.43 -10.02
N ARG A 162 0.16 -7.95 -9.35
CA ARG A 162 0.06 -6.95 -8.26
C ARG A 162 -0.50 -5.60 -8.72
N SER A 163 -0.43 -5.27 -10.01
CA SER A 163 -0.93 -4.01 -10.56
C SER A 163 -2.40 -4.09 -11.00
N GLN A 164 -3.01 -5.28 -10.96
CA GLN A 164 -4.45 -5.46 -11.17
C GLN A 164 -5.18 -5.07 -9.86
N TYR A 165 -5.39 -3.77 -9.66
CA TYR A 165 -5.88 -3.25 -8.38
C TYR A 165 -7.32 -3.61 -8.09
N VAL A 166 -8.16 -3.72 -9.11
CA VAL A 166 -9.60 -3.94 -8.94
C VAL A 166 -9.89 -5.17 -8.09
N ASP A 167 -9.25 -6.30 -8.38
CA ASP A 167 -9.48 -7.55 -7.66
C ASP A 167 -9.02 -7.45 -6.19
N GLN A 168 -7.95 -6.69 -5.92
CA GLN A 168 -7.47 -6.43 -4.56
C GLN A 168 -8.44 -5.51 -3.80
N ILE A 169 -8.95 -4.45 -4.44
CA ILE A 169 -9.86 -3.50 -3.80
C ILE A 169 -11.24 -4.12 -3.56
N GLU A 170 -11.74 -4.98 -4.45
CA GLU A 170 -12.97 -5.76 -4.26
C GLU A 170 -12.90 -6.57 -2.96
N VAL A 171 -11.82 -7.33 -2.75
CA VAL A 171 -11.60 -8.10 -1.51
C VAL A 171 -11.57 -7.19 -0.27
N LEU A 172 -10.93 -6.02 -0.35
CA LEU A 172 -10.93 -5.07 0.76
C LEU A 172 -12.33 -4.52 1.05
N PHE A 173 -13.10 -4.18 0.02
CA PHE A 173 -14.47 -3.70 0.21
C PHE A 173 -15.40 -4.78 0.76
N GLU A 174 -15.26 -6.04 0.33
CA GLU A 174 -16.02 -7.17 0.87
C GLU A 174 -15.73 -7.41 2.36
N LEU A 175 -14.45 -7.36 2.77
CA LEU A 175 -14.05 -7.69 4.14
C LEU A 175 -14.25 -6.54 5.14
N PHE A 176 -14.08 -5.29 4.70
CA PHE A 176 -14.04 -4.12 5.60
C PHE A 176 -15.20 -3.15 5.39
N GLY A 177 -15.91 -3.24 4.26
CA GLY A 177 -16.88 -2.26 3.81
C GLY A 177 -16.22 -1.01 3.21
N ARG A 178 -16.90 -0.40 2.24
CA ARG A 178 -16.44 0.84 1.55
C ARG A 178 -16.14 1.97 2.54
N ASP A 179 -16.92 2.08 3.62
CA ASP A 179 -16.74 3.12 4.63
C ASP A 179 -15.45 3.02 5.43
N ARG A 180 -14.74 1.88 5.40
CA ARG A 180 -13.47 1.72 6.12
C ARG A 180 -12.26 1.64 5.20
N VAL A 181 -12.45 1.63 3.89
CA VAL A 181 -11.35 1.57 2.92
C VAL A 181 -11.23 2.92 2.22
N ILE A 182 -10.12 3.60 2.49
CA ILE A 182 -9.76 4.87 1.86
C ILE A 182 -8.84 4.53 0.68
N VAL A 183 -9.28 4.86 -0.53
CA VAL A 183 -8.47 4.75 -1.75
C VAL A 183 -7.98 6.14 -2.14
N VAL A 184 -6.70 6.25 -2.45
CA VAL A 184 -6.09 7.49 -2.95
C VAL A 184 -5.19 7.19 -4.14
N PHE A 185 -5.16 8.10 -5.11
CA PHE A 185 -4.22 8.01 -6.23
C PHE A 185 -2.96 8.80 -5.93
N ALA A 186 -1.81 8.19 -6.22
CA ALA A 186 -0.50 8.78 -6.02
C ALA A 186 -0.31 10.01 -6.91
N GLU A 187 -0.82 9.97 -8.14
CA GLU A 187 -0.81 11.06 -9.10
C GLU A 187 -1.49 12.30 -8.51
N ASP A 188 -2.71 12.15 -7.99
CA ASP A 188 -3.45 13.25 -7.35
C ASP A 188 -2.70 13.77 -6.11
N PHE A 189 -2.16 12.87 -5.27
CA PHE A 189 -1.40 13.26 -4.08
C PHE A 189 -0.11 14.02 -4.43
N PHE A 190 0.60 13.66 -5.50
CA PHE A 190 1.82 14.36 -5.89
C PHE A 190 1.55 15.63 -6.70
N ALA A 191 0.41 15.72 -7.39
CA ALA A 191 0.02 16.93 -8.13
C ALA A 191 -0.51 18.02 -7.18
N THR A 192 -1.37 17.65 -6.24
CA THR A 192 -1.95 18.58 -5.25
C THR A 192 -2.21 17.81 -3.94
N PRO A 193 -1.24 17.77 -3.01
CA PRO A 193 -1.30 16.89 -1.84
C PRO A 193 -2.35 17.29 -0.81
N GLU A 194 -2.58 18.59 -0.59
CA GLU A 194 -3.42 19.09 0.50
C GLU A 194 -4.85 18.55 0.46
N PRO A 195 -5.59 18.59 -0.66
CA PRO A 195 -6.95 18.03 -0.72
C PRO A 195 -7.00 16.53 -0.47
N VAL A 196 -5.99 15.78 -0.94
CA VAL A 196 -5.90 14.33 -0.72
C VAL A 196 -5.63 14.02 0.75
N TYR A 197 -4.72 14.78 1.37
CA TYR A 197 -4.37 14.64 2.78
C TYR A 197 -5.54 15.01 3.70
N ASP A 198 -6.22 16.13 3.43
CA ASP A 198 -7.42 16.57 4.16
C ASP A 198 -8.51 15.52 4.12
N ARG A 199 -8.78 14.95 2.94
CA ARG A 199 -9.73 13.84 2.79
C ARG A 199 -9.35 12.64 3.65
N ILE A 200 -8.06 12.31 3.78
CA ILE A 200 -7.63 11.22 4.67
C ILE A 200 -7.90 11.60 6.13
N LEU A 201 -7.55 12.82 6.57
CA LEU A 201 -7.79 13.26 7.95
C LEU A 201 -9.28 13.30 8.29
N ASP A 202 -10.12 13.83 7.40
CA ASP A 202 -11.58 13.85 7.56
C ASP A 202 -12.12 12.42 7.71
N ARG A 203 -11.63 11.48 6.88
CA ARG A 203 -12.01 10.05 6.96
C ARG A 203 -11.45 9.35 8.20
N LEU A 204 -10.46 9.91 8.88
CA LEU A 204 -9.94 9.45 10.16
C LEU A 204 -10.53 10.20 11.36
N ASP A 205 -11.43 11.15 11.12
CA ASP A 205 -12.03 12.00 12.14
C ASP A 205 -10.97 12.80 12.93
N LEU A 206 -9.91 13.25 12.23
CA LEU A 206 -8.77 13.98 12.79
C LEU A 206 -8.82 15.48 12.45
N PRO A 207 -8.30 16.36 13.34
CA PRO A 207 -8.17 17.78 13.03
C PRO A 207 -7.20 17.99 11.87
N ARG A 208 -7.41 19.05 11.07
CA ARG A 208 -6.53 19.37 9.94
C ARG A 208 -5.23 20.02 10.41
N VAL A 209 -4.26 19.17 10.75
CA VAL A 209 -2.89 19.57 11.04
C VAL A 209 -2.01 19.07 9.89
N HIS A 210 -1.49 20.02 9.11
CA HIS A 210 -0.64 19.72 7.96
C HIS A 210 0.81 19.45 8.39
N PRO A 211 1.53 18.59 7.66
CA PRO A 211 2.98 18.46 7.82
C PRO A 211 3.70 19.74 7.40
N ALA A 212 5.00 19.84 7.71
CA ALA A 212 5.83 20.97 7.27
C ALA A 212 5.95 21.03 5.73
N GLY A 213 5.81 19.88 5.05
CA GLY A 213 5.76 19.79 3.60
C GLY A 213 5.45 18.38 3.11
N PHE A 214 5.07 18.27 1.84
CA PHE A 214 4.76 16.99 1.19
C PHE A 214 5.91 16.56 0.28
N GLU A 215 6.97 16.00 0.87
CA GLU A 215 8.15 15.59 0.10
C GLU A 215 7.92 14.30 -0.70
N GLN A 216 8.22 14.37 -2.01
CA GLN A 216 8.28 13.17 -2.85
C GLN A 216 9.58 12.40 -2.57
N THR A 217 9.46 11.28 -1.87
CA THR A 217 10.58 10.41 -1.55
C THR A 217 10.73 9.34 -2.64
N ASN A 218 11.97 9.06 -3.07
CA ASN A 218 12.31 8.08 -4.11
C ASN A 218 11.96 8.48 -5.55
N ALA A 219 11.91 9.78 -5.86
CA ALA A 219 11.75 10.32 -7.22
C ALA A 219 13.02 10.20 -8.09
N ARG A 220 13.69 9.02 -8.08
CA ARG A 220 14.89 8.82 -8.90
C ARG A 220 14.55 8.85 -10.38
N LEU A 221 15.37 9.55 -11.17
CA LEU A 221 15.36 9.51 -12.63
C LEU A 221 15.39 8.05 -13.12
N ARG A 222 14.58 7.75 -14.13
CA ARG A 222 14.37 6.41 -14.65
C ARG A 222 14.87 6.37 -16.09
N SER A 223 15.50 5.26 -16.46
CA SER A 223 15.59 4.93 -17.87
C SER A 223 14.16 4.85 -18.41
N PRO A 224 13.85 5.50 -19.52
CA PRO A 224 12.52 5.43 -20.10
C PRO A 224 12.21 4.00 -20.54
N MET A 225 10.98 3.58 -20.33
CA MET A 225 10.45 2.34 -20.92
C MET A 225 10.31 2.54 -22.42
N PRO A 226 10.59 1.53 -23.27
CA PRO A 226 10.28 1.62 -24.70
C PRO A 226 8.79 1.90 -24.93
N ASP A 227 8.46 2.84 -25.82
CA ASP A 227 7.07 3.27 -26.07
C ASP A 227 6.17 2.10 -26.51
N ALA A 228 6.70 1.17 -27.30
CA ALA A 228 5.96 -0.01 -27.73
C ALA A 228 5.61 -0.94 -26.55
N LEU A 229 6.52 -1.08 -25.58
CA LEU A 229 6.25 -1.84 -24.35
C LEU A 229 5.21 -1.13 -23.49
N ARG A 230 5.35 0.19 -23.32
CA ARG A 230 4.40 1.02 -22.59
C ARG A 230 2.99 0.86 -23.16
N ALA A 231 2.82 1.01 -24.47
CA ALA A 231 1.53 0.87 -25.14
C ALA A 231 0.92 -0.53 -24.96
N ARG A 232 1.75 -1.60 -25.05
CA ARG A 232 1.30 -2.98 -24.81
C ARG A 232 0.79 -3.18 -23.38
N LEU A 233 1.47 -2.61 -22.39
CA LEU A 233 1.05 -2.71 -20.99
C LEU A 233 -0.17 -1.83 -20.69
N ASP A 234 -0.25 -0.64 -21.28
CA ASP A 234 -1.43 0.22 -21.16
C ASP A 234 -2.68 -0.48 -21.74
N GLU A 235 -2.56 -1.24 -22.84
CA GLU A 235 -3.64 -2.08 -23.37
C GLU A 235 -3.96 -3.24 -22.42
N HIS A 236 -2.94 -3.94 -21.90
CA HIS A 236 -3.13 -5.04 -20.94
C HIS A 236 -3.93 -4.60 -19.69
N PHE A 237 -3.65 -3.43 -19.13
CA PHE A 237 -4.34 -2.95 -17.92
C PHE A 237 -5.70 -2.31 -18.17
N ARG A 238 -6.04 -1.98 -19.42
CA ARG A 238 -7.29 -1.28 -19.75
C ARG A 238 -8.54 -1.92 -19.16
N PRO A 239 -8.81 -3.23 -19.35
CA PRO A 239 -10.02 -3.85 -18.78
C PRO A 239 -10.05 -3.81 -17.23
N TYR A 240 -8.89 -3.85 -16.58
CA TYR A 240 -8.80 -3.75 -15.12
C TYR A 240 -9.05 -2.34 -14.62
N ASP A 241 -8.53 -1.33 -15.34
CA ASP A 241 -8.72 0.08 -15.02
C ASP A 241 -10.17 0.53 -15.25
N GLU A 242 -10.84 0.00 -16.28
CA GLU A 242 -12.27 0.22 -16.53
C GLU A 242 -13.12 -0.34 -15.39
N ARG A 243 -12.89 -1.61 -15.00
CA ARG A 243 -13.57 -2.20 -13.83
C ARG A 243 -13.25 -1.45 -12.54
N LEU A 244 -12.01 -0.98 -12.36
CA LEU A 244 -11.63 -0.17 -11.20
C LEU A 244 -12.38 1.15 -11.18
N ALA A 245 -12.53 1.81 -12.33
CA ALA A 245 -13.28 3.06 -12.46
C ALA A 245 -14.75 2.86 -12.07
N ASP A 246 -15.38 1.80 -12.57
CA ASP A 246 -16.75 1.42 -12.20
C ASP A 246 -16.87 1.12 -10.69
N LEU A 247 -15.92 0.38 -10.14
CA LEU A 247 -15.90 0.01 -8.73
C LEU A 247 -15.78 1.24 -7.82
N LEU A 248 -14.93 2.21 -8.18
CA LEU A 248 -14.67 3.41 -7.39
C LEU A 248 -15.66 4.55 -7.68
N GLY A 249 -16.35 4.52 -8.83
CA GLY A 249 -17.19 5.61 -9.30
C GLY A 249 -16.41 6.83 -9.80
N GLU A 250 -15.11 6.67 -10.08
CA GLU A 250 -14.24 7.72 -10.60
C GLU A 250 -13.18 7.14 -11.54
N VAL A 251 -12.85 7.89 -12.61
CA VAL A 251 -11.81 7.47 -13.56
C VAL A 251 -10.42 7.67 -12.92
N PRO A 252 -9.56 6.63 -12.90
CA PRO A 252 -8.20 6.75 -12.39
C PRO A 252 -7.40 7.82 -13.14
N PRO A 253 -6.53 8.61 -12.48
CA PRO A 253 -5.81 9.72 -13.10
C PRO A 253 -4.99 9.36 -14.34
N TRP A 254 -4.46 8.14 -14.43
CA TRP A 254 -3.69 7.67 -15.58
C TRP A 254 -4.55 7.29 -16.80
N ARG A 255 -5.88 7.37 -16.68
CA ARG A 255 -6.86 7.18 -17.75
C ARG A 255 -7.65 8.45 -18.07
N ARG A 256 -7.37 9.56 -17.38
CA ARG A 256 -7.99 10.87 -17.63
C ARG A 256 -7.35 11.58 -18.81
#